data_AF-D8S5H5-F1
#
_entry.id   AF-D8S5H5-F1
#
_cell.length_a   1.000
_cell.length_b   1.000
_cell.length_c   1.000
_cell.angle_alpha   90.00
_cell.angle_beta   90.00
_cell.angle_gamma   90.00
#
_symmetry.space_group_name_H-M   'P 1'
#
loop_
_entity.id
_entity.type
_entity.pdbx_description
1 polymer ?
#
loop_
_entity_poly.entity_id
_entity_poly.type
_entity_poly.pdbx_seq_one_letter_code
_entity_poly.pdbx_strand_id
1 'polypeptide(L)'
;ADEQIDGSFVHLRHPKSGTKACYLLINGTLQELNWFKPRYSSWFIGDSVCEDGSLYLGSVVDPLFMVLPLLEESRMTKKADEGGLFRTLEDMIYVENFPCYSRIIPLLPGTLDAICDSRELQETRYYRLNDNKVLGWLSCKVKIS
;
A
#
# COMPACT_ATOMS: atom_id res chain seq x y z
N ALA A 1 20.42 -15.98 -17.80
CA ALA A 1 18.96 -15.94 -17.96
C ALA A 1 18.58 -14.49 -17.73
N ASP A 2 17.97 -13.82 -18.70
CA ASP A 2 17.43 -12.48 -18.49
C ASP A 2 16.35 -12.61 -17.40
N GLU A 3 16.57 -11.98 -16.25
CA GLU A 3 15.51 -11.79 -15.27
C GLU A 3 14.48 -10.87 -15.91
N GLN A 4 13.35 -11.45 -16.33
CA GLN A 4 12.24 -10.68 -16.82
C GLN A 4 11.65 -9.88 -15.66
N ILE A 5 12.00 -8.60 -15.60
CA ILE A 5 11.50 -7.65 -14.60
C ILE A 5 10.00 -7.44 -14.88
N ASP A 6 9.14 -8.08 -14.11
CA ASP A 6 7.69 -7.86 -14.14
C ASP A 6 7.34 -6.65 -13.26
N GLY A 7 7.31 -5.49 -13.90
CA GLY A 7 6.94 -4.21 -13.29
C GLY A 7 5.64 -3.69 -13.89
N SER A 8 4.73 -3.19 -13.06
CA SER A 8 3.47 -2.65 -13.55
C SER A 8 2.95 -1.51 -12.69
N PHE A 9 2.35 -0.52 -13.35
CA PHE A 9 1.70 0.59 -12.67
C PHE A 9 0.35 0.14 -12.11
N VAL A 10 0.10 0.49 -10.85
CA VAL A 10 -1.16 0.25 -10.14
C VAL A 10 -1.70 1.56 -9.60
N HIS A 11 -3.03 1.70 -9.61
CA HIS A 11 -3.70 2.86 -9.05
C HIS A 11 -4.42 2.45 -7.77
N LEU A 12 -4.05 3.08 -6.65
CA LEU A 12 -4.60 2.83 -5.33
C LEU A 12 -5.08 4.15 -4.71
N ARG A 13 -5.77 4.07 -3.56
CA ARG A 13 -6.08 5.27 -2.78
C ARG A 13 -4.83 5.67 -2.01
N HIS A 14 -4.46 6.94 -2.08
CA HIS A 14 -3.44 7.49 -1.21
C HIS A 14 -3.90 7.37 0.25
N PRO A 15 -3.10 6.75 1.14
CA PRO A 15 -3.58 6.27 2.43
C PRO A 15 -4.05 7.37 3.39
N LYS A 16 -3.57 8.61 3.20
CA LYS A 16 -3.98 9.77 4.01
C LYS A 16 -5.18 10.53 3.44
N SER A 17 -5.25 10.67 2.11
CA SER A 17 -6.22 11.57 1.45
C SER A 17 -7.37 10.84 0.77
N GLY A 18 -7.25 9.52 0.55
CA GLY A 18 -8.23 8.73 -0.20
C GLY A 18 -8.22 8.98 -1.71
N THR A 19 -7.46 9.96 -2.20
CA THR A 19 -7.39 10.32 -3.63
C THR A 19 -6.65 9.27 -4.44
N LYS A 20 -6.95 9.16 -5.73
CA LYS A 20 -6.23 8.26 -6.64
C LYS A 20 -4.75 8.66 -6.72
N ALA A 21 -3.86 7.71 -6.46
CA ALA A 21 -2.41 7.84 -6.61
C ALA A 21 -1.84 6.68 -7.45
N CYS A 22 -0.68 6.90 -8.06
CA CYS A 22 0.00 5.93 -8.92
C CYS A 22 1.18 5.30 -8.16
N TYR A 23 1.25 3.98 -8.19
CA TYR A 23 2.31 3.20 -7.59
C TYR A 23 2.88 2.24 -8.63
N LEU A 24 4.15 1.86 -8.46
CA LEU A 24 4.81 0.83 -9.24
C LEU A 24 4.90 -0.44 -8.38
N LEU A 25 4.28 -1.52 -8.85
CA LEU A 25 4.47 -2.85 -8.30
C LEU A 25 5.53 -3.57 -9.13
N ILE A 26 6.68 -3.83 -8.53
CA ILE A 26 7.84 -4.42 -9.20
C ILE A 26 8.53 -5.40 -8.25
N ASN A 27 8.77 -6.64 -8.71
CA ASN A 27 9.46 -7.68 -7.94
C ASN A 27 8.92 -7.86 -6.50
N GLY A 28 7.59 -7.85 -6.33
CA GLY A 28 6.95 -7.98 -5.01
C GLY A 28 7.10 -6.76 -4.09
N THR A 29 7.61 -5.64 -4.60
CA THR A 29 7.75 -4.39 -3.84
C THR A 29 6.81 -3.33 -4.41
N LEU A 30 6.11 -2.63 -3.52
CA LEU A 30 5.27 -1.49 -3.89
C LEU A 30 6.08 -0.19 -3.73
N GLN A 31 6.10 0.63 -4.78
CA GLN A 31 6.78 1.92 -4.77
C GLN A 31 5.80 3.04 -5.12
N GLU A 32 5.84 4.14 -4.37
CA GLU A 32 5.11 5.36 -4.70
C GLU A 32 5.90 6.17 -5.73
N LEU A 33 5.21 6.61 -6.77
CA LEU A 33 5.81 7.42 -7.83
C LEU A 33 5.66 8.88 -7.51
N ASN A 34 6.77 9.50 -7.16
CA ASN A 34 6.87 10.92 -6.92
C ASN A 34 7.30 11.63 -8.19
N TRP A 35 6.59 12.70 -8.54
CA TRP A 35 6.88 13.52 -9.69
C TRP A 35 7.52 14.84 -9.25
N PHE A 36 8.72 15.11 -9.75
CA PHE A 36 9.43 16.35 -9.52
C PHE A 36 9.65 17.07 -10.86
N LYS A 37 9.14 18.30 -10.97
CA LYS A 37 9.27 19.12 -12.19
C LYS A 37 9.89 20.48 -11.87
N PRO A 38 11.20 20.65 -12.09
CA PRO A 38 11.85 21.96 -11.97
C PRO A 38 11.39 22.91 -13.09
N ARG A 39 11.31 24.20 -12.77
CA ARG A 39 11.04 25.23 -13.78
C ARG A 39 12.23 25.36 -14.73
N TYR A 40 11.96 25.49 -16.04
CA TYR A 40 12.99 25.65 -17.07
C TYR A 40 14.03 24.53 -17.08
N SER A 41 13.57 23.28 -17.11
CA SER A 41 14.43 22.09 -17.15
C SER A 41 14.18 21.26 -18.40
N SER A 42 15.20 20.53 -18.85
CA SER A 42 15.15 19.56 -19.93
C SER A 42 16.21 18.48 -19.71
N TRP A 43 16.03 17.32 -20.33
CA TRP A 43 17.01 16.24 -20.30
C TRP A 43 17.69 16.08 -21.65
N PHE A 44 19.01 15.92 -21.64
CA PHE A 44 19.75 15.39 -22.79
C PHE A 44 19.84 13.87 -22.62
N ILE A 45 19.21 13.12 -23.53
CA ILE A 45 19.14 11.65 -23.48
C ILE A 45 19.75 11.11 -24.77
N GLY A 46 21.00 10.64 -24.68
CA GLY A 46 21.77 10.26 -25.86
C GLY A 46 22.00 11.45 -26.79
N ASP A 47 21.55 11.34 -28.04
CA ASP A 47 21.57 12.38 -29.06
C ASP A 47 20.24 13.17 -29.17
N SER A 48 19.32 12.97 -28.23
CA SER A 48 18.00 13.62 -28.19
C SER A 48 17.83 14.56 -27.01
N VAL A 49 16.89 15.50 -27.14
CA VAL A 49 16.48 16.42 -26.07
C VAL A 49 15.03 16.15 -25.67
N CYS A 50 14.79 15.91 -24.38
CA CYS A 50 13.45 15.82 -23.80
C CYS A 50 13.11 17.14 -23.08
N GLU A 51 12.15 17.88 -23.64
CA GLU A 51 11.75 19.21 -23.16
C GLU A 51 11.07 19.18 -21.78
N ASP A 52 10.41 18.08 -21.41
CA ASP A 52 9.57 18.05 -20.20
C ASP A 52 10.35 18.33 -18.90
N GLY A 53 11.60 17.87 -18.83
CA GLY A 53 12.52 18.11 -17.70
C GLY A 53 12.11 17.44 -16.38
N SER A 54 11.00 16.71 -16.35
CA SER A 54 10.51 16.04 -15.15
C SER A 54 11.39 14.86 -14.74
N LEU A 55 11.39 14.59 -13.44
CA LEU A 55 11.99 13.41 -12.84
C LEU A 55 10.92 12.63 -12.08
N TYR A 56 10.85 11.32 -12.33
CA TYR A 56 10.03 10.39 -11.55
C TYR A 56 10.92 9.59 -10.62
N LEU A 57 10.54 9.50 -9.35
CA LEU A 57 11.25 8.75 -8.32
C LEU A 57 10.31 7.73 -7.68
N GLY A 58 10.74 6.46 -7.64
CA GLY A 58 10.04 5.39 -6.93
C GLY A 58 10.57 5.25 -5.50
N SER A 59 9.77 5.62 -4.51
CA SER A 59 10.10 5.37 -3.10
C SER A 59 9.37 4.13 -2.61
N VAL A 60 10.08 3.17 -2.02
CA VAL A 60 9.46 1.96 -1.45
C VAL A 60 8.45 2.34 -0.38
N VAL A 61 7.25 1.77 -0.46
CA VAL A 61 6.19 1.96 0.52
C VAL A 61 5.83 0.64 1.17
N ASP A 62 5.66 0.66 2.50
CA ASP A 62 5.12 -0.49 3.21
C ASP A 62 3.64 -0.69 2.83
N PRO A 63 3.26 -1.85 2.25
CA PRO A 63 1.89 -2.14 1.84
C PRO A 63 0.86 -2.02 2.98
N LEU A 64 1.28 -2.14 4.24
CA LEU A 64 0.39 -1.97 5.39
C LEU A 64 -0.24 -0.57 5.44
N PHE A 65 0.46 0.46 4.97
CA PHE A 65 -0.13 1.80 4.87
C PHE A 65 -1.33 1.84 3.92
N MET A 66 -1.31 1.05 2.84
CA MET A 66 -2.40 1.04 1.84
C MET A 66 -3.65 0.35 2.37
N VAL A 67 -3.49 -0.62 3.25
CA VAL A 67 -4.61 -1.41 3.78
C VAL A 67 -5.13 -0.94 5.12
N LEU A 68 -4.32 -0.21 5.90
CA LEU A 68 -4.72 0.29 7.22
C LEU A 68 -6.03 1.12 7.17
N PRO A 69 -6.24 2.07 6.23
CA PRO A 69 -7.52 2.78 6.12
C PRO A 69 -8.68 1.85 5.78
N LEU A 70 -8.45 0.80 4.98
CA LEU A 70 -9.48 -0.18 4.61
C LEU A 70 -9.91 -1.02 5.81
N LEU A 71 -8.93 -1.47 6.58
CA LEU A 71 -9.16 -2.24 7.80
C LEU A 71 -9.95 -1.41 8.81
N GLU A 72 -9.66 -0.12 8.93
CA GLU A 72 -10.41 0.81 9.78
C GLU A 72 -11.85 1.00 9.28
N GLU A 73 -12.05 1.26 7.98
CA GLU A 73 -13.37 1.33 7.35
C GLU A 73 -14.19 0.04 7.55
N SER A 74 -13.51 -1.12 7.56
CA SER A 74 -14.15 -2.44 7.69
C SER A 74 -14.67 -2.77 9.10
N ARG A 75 -14.34 -1.96 10.13
CA ARG A 75 -14.69 -2.26 11.53
C ARG A 75 -16.19 -2.39 11.78
N MET A 76 -17.07 -1.85 10.92
CA MET A 76 -18.54 -1.89 11.01
C MET A 76 -19.15 -1.45 12.36
N THR A 77 -18.36 -0.94 13.30
CA THR A 77 -18.79 -0.45 14.61
C THR A 77 -18.52 1.05 14.71
N LYS A 78 -19.53 1.83 15.11
CA LYS A 78 -19.36 3.29 15.36
C LYS A 78 -18.62 3.61 16.66
N LYS A 79 -18.25 2.59 17.44
CA LYS A 79 -17.52 2.72 18.70
C LYS A 79 -16.11 2.20 18.52
N ALA A 80 -15.12 3.05 18.85
CA ALA A 80 -13.70 2.71 18.78
C ALA A 80 -13.34 1.51 19.70
N ASP A 81 -14.03 1.36 20.84
CA ASP A 81 -13.71 0.34 21.86
C ASP A 81 -14.13 -1.10 21.51
N GLU A 82 -14.94 -1.32 20.47
CA GLU A 82 -15.47 -2.66 20.18
C GLU A 82 -14.59 -3.50 19.24
N GLY A 83 -13.44 -2.99 18.77
CA GLY A 83 -12.41 -3.73 18.03
C GLY A 83 -12.83 -4.34 16.67
N GLY A 84 -14.13 -4.37 16.35
CA GLY A 84 -14.68 -5.00 15.16
C GLY A 84 -14.74 -6.53 15.23
N LEU A 85 -15.21 -7.14 14.13
CA LEU A 85 -15.29 -8.59 13.95
C LEU A 85 -14.06 -9.13 13.21
N PHE A 86 -13.73 -10.40 13.46
CA PHE A 86 -12.75 -11.13 12.66
C PHE A 86 -13.31 -11.40 11.25
N ARG A 87 -12.54 -11.06 10.21
CA ARG A 87 -12.94 -11.18 8.79
C ARG A 87 -11.80 -11.69 7.92
N THR A 88 -12.12 -12.18 6.74
CA THR A 88 -11.11 -12.55 5.75
C THR A 88 -10.52 -11.32 5.07
N LEU A 89 -9.34 -11.46 4.50
CA LEU A 89 -8.65 -10.35 3.83
C LEU A 89 -9.44 -9.88 2.60
N GLU A 90 -10.03 -10.83 1.87
CA GLU A 90 -10.87 -10.61 0.70
C GLU A 90 -12.11 -9.78 1.03
N ASP A 91 -12.75 -10.03 2.19
CA ASP A 91 -13.93 -9.28 2.63
C ASP A 91 -13.58 -7.84 3.06
N MET A 92 -12.38 -7.60 3.56
CA MET A 92 -11.94 -6.29 4.04
C MET A 92 -11.31 -5.42 2.95
N ILE A 93 -10.67 -6.03 1.95
CA ILE A 93 -9.92 -5.34 0.90
C ILE A 93 -10.76 -5.33 -0.38
N TYR A 94 -11.90 -4.66 -0.31
CA TYR A 94 -12.70 -4.32 -1.48
C TYR A 94 -12.91 -2.80 -1.54
N VAL A 95 -12.43 -2.19 -2.62
CA VAL A 95 -12.61 -0.75 -2.85
C VAL A 95 -13.20 -0.58 -4.24
N GLU A 96 -14.43 -0.08 -4.28
CA GLU A 96 -15.11 0.26 -5.52
C GLU A 96 -14.24 1.22 -6.36
N ASN A 97 -14.17 1.00 -7.68
CA ASN A 97 -13.33 1.77 -8.62
C ASN A 97 -11.80 1.60 -8.48
N PHE A 98 -11.32 0.73 -7.57
CA PHE A 98 -9.89 0.44 -7.40
C PHE A 98 -9.59 -1.07 -7.48
N PRO A 99 -9.65 -1.70 -8.66
CA PRO A 99 -9.45 -3.15 -8.82
C PRO A 99 -8.03 -3.62 -8.48
N CYS A 100 -7.05 -2.69 -8.47
CA CYS A 100 -5.64 -3.00 -8.22
C CYS A 100 -5.34 -3.45 -6.79
N TYR A 101 -6.26 -3.30 -5.85
CA TYR A 101 -6.08 -3.82 -4.48
C TYR A 101 -5.90 -5.34 -4.45
N SER A 102 -6.51 -6.07 -5.40
CA SER A 102 -6.31 -7.52 -5.55
C SER A 102 -4.85 -7.89 -5.82
N ARG A 103 -4.07 -6.99 -6.44
CA ARG A 103 -2.66 -7.22 -6.80
C ARG A 103 -1.71 -7.01 -5.63
N ILE A 104 -2.11 -6.26 -4.61
CA ILE A 104 -1.29 -6.06 -3.40
C ILE A 104 -1.58 -7.09 -2.32
N ILE A 105 -2.72 -7.79 -2.38
CA ILE A 105 -3.11 -8.84 -1.42
C ILE A 105 -1.97 -9.84 -1.16
N PRO A 106 -1.27 -10.38 -2.17
CA PRO A 106 -0.18 -11.33 -1.95
C PRO A 106 1.01 -10.78 -1.14
N LEU A 107 1.14 -9.46 -0.97
CA LEU A 107 2.21 -8.81 -0.20
C LEU A 107 1.91 -8.69 1.29
N LEU A 108 0.67 -8.96 1.69
CA LEU A 108 0.14 -8.71 3.05
C LEU A 108 0.28 -9.90 4.02
N PRO A 109 0.21 -11.18 3.60
CA PRO A 109 0.41 -12.30 4.49
C PRO A 109 1.73 -12.19 5.25
N GLY A 110 1.69 -12.44 6.56
CA GLY A 110 2.86 -12.33 7.45
C GLY A 110 3.19 -10.92 7.95
N THR A 111 2.76 -9.86 7.24
CA THR A 111 2.93 -8.47 7.73
C THR A 111 1.71 -8.00 8.53
N LEU A 112 0.51 -8.51 8.22
CA LEU A 112 -0.74 -8.14 8.89
C LEU A 112 -0.73 -8.39 10.40
N ASP A 113 0.02 -9.37 10.90
CA ASP A 113 0.12 -9.66 12.34
C ASP A 113 0.73 -8.52 13.16
N ALA A 114 1.44 -7.61 12.47
CA ALA A 114 2.01 -6.40 13.06
C ALA A 114 0.94 -5.36 13.43
N ILE A 115 -0.24 -5.40 12.79
CA ILE A 115 -1.32 -4.42 13.00
C ILE A 115 -2.67 -5.07 13.38
N CYS A 116 -2.83 -6.37 13.17
CA CYS A 116 -4.06 -7.11 13.43
C CYS A 116 -3.88 -8.25 14.45
N ASP A 117 -4.95 -8.59 15.15
CA ASP A 117 -5.11 -9.91 15.74
C ASP A 117 -5.51 -10.90 14.63
N SER A 118 -4.90 -12.08 14.59
CA SER A 118 -5.21 -13.11 13.61
C SER A 118 -5.71 -14.39 14.26
N ARG A 119 -6.65 -15.07 13.61
CA ARG A 119 -7.13 -16.41 13.97
C ARG A 119 -7.18 -17.28 12.73
N GLU A 120 -6.90 -18.57 12.88
CA GLU A 120 -6.96 -19.52 11.78
C GLU A 120 -8.02 -20.58 12.08
N LEU A 121 -8.91 -20.83 11.12
CA LEU A 121 -9.96 -21.84 11.19
C LEU A 121 -10.08 -22.48 9.81
N GLN A 122 -9.96 -23.81 9.73
CA GLN A 122 -10.10 -24.57 8.47
C GLN A 122 -9.25 -23.98 7.33
N GLU A 123 -7.95 -23.77 7.58
CA GLU A 123 -6.98 -23.21 6.60
C GLU A 123 -7.29 -21.77 6.12
N THR A 124 -8.31 -21.13 6.69
CA THR A 124 -8.67 -19.74 6.42
C THR A 124 -8.23 -18.86 7.58
N ARG A 125 -7.53 -17.76 7.25
CA ARG A 125 -7.07 -16.79 8.24
C ARG A 125 -7.98 -15.58 8.31
N TYR A 126 -8.40 -15.27 9.52
CA TYR A 126 -9.26 -14.13 9.83
C TYR A 126 -8.46 -13.09 10.60
N TYR A 127 -8.66 -11.83 10.27
CA TYR A 127 -7.98 -10.70 10.90
C TYR A 127 -8.99 -9.75 11.53
N ARG A 128 -8.54 -9.08 12.58
CA ARG A 128 -9.23 -7.97 13.22
C ARG A 128 -8.21 -6.90 13.56
N LEU A 129 -8.45 -5.65 13.17
CA LEU A 129 -7.52 -4.56 13.44
C LEU A 129 -7.35 -4.35 14.95
N ASN A 130 -6.12 -4.10 15.41
CA ASN A 130 -5.80 -3.92 16.82
C ASN A 130 -5.04 -2.61 17.02
N ASP A 131 -5.67 -1.66 17.72
CA ASP A 131 -5.13 -0.31 17.89
C ASP A 131 -3.78 -0.27 18.61
N ASN A 132 -3.58 -1.14 19.60
CA ASN A 132 -2.30 -1.23 20.31
C ASN A 132 -1.18 -1.73 19.38
N LYS A 133 -1.49 -2.70 18.53
CA LYS A 133 -0.54 -3.20 17.52
C LYS A 133 -0.24 -2.14 16.46
N VAL A 134 -1.27 -1.44 15.97
CA VAL A 134 -1.12 -0.31 15.02
C VAL A 134 -0.22 0.77 15.61
N LEU A 135 -0.45 1.20 16.85
CA LEU A 135 0.37 2.20 17.52
C LEU A 135 1.81 1.72 17.72
N GLY A 136 2.00 0.46 18.10
CA GLY A 136 3.32 -0.16 18.21
C GLY A 136 4.07 -0.17 16.88
N TRP A 137 3.40 -0.59 15.80
CA TRP A 137 3.95 -0.61 14.44
C TRP A 137 4.30 0.80 13.94
N LEU A 138 3.40 1.78 14.10
CA LEU A 138 3.65 3.18 13.74
C LEU A 138 4.85 3.75 14.50
N SER A 139 4.96 3.45 15.80
CA SER A 139 6.08 3.89 16.63
C SER A 139 7.42 3.34 16.13
N CYS A 140 7.45 2.10 15.64
CA CYS A 140 8.63 1.53 15.01
C CYS A 140 8.96 2.22 13.68
N LYS A 141 7.95 2.53 12.86
CA LYS A 141 8.15 3.24 11.58
C LYS A 141 8.74 4.64 11.75
N VAL A 142 8.33 5.37 12.78
CA VAL A 142 8.87 6.71 13.08
C VAL A 142 10.34 6.64 13.51
N LYS A 143 10.75 5.60 14.25
CA LYS A 143 12.15 5.44 14.70
C LYS A 143 13.12 5.06 13.58
N ILE A 144 12.60 4.57 12.46
CA ILE A 144 13.37 4.10 11.31
C ILE A 144 13.46 5.19 10.22
N SER A 145 12.64 6.24 10.31
CA SER A 145 12.69 7.45 9.48
C SER A 145 13.62 8.51 10.05
#